data_AF-A0A482UJG7-F1
#
_entry.id   AF-A0A482UJG7-F1
#
_cell.length_a   1.000
_cell.length_b   1.000
_cell.length_c   1.000
_cell.angle_alpha   90.00
_cell.angle_beta   90.00
_cell.angle_gamma   90.00
#
_symmetry.space_group_name_H-M   'P 1'
#
loop_
_entity.id
_entity.type
_entity.pdbx_description
1 polymer ?
#
loop_
_entity_poly.entity_id
_entity_poly.type
_entity_poly.pdbx_seq_one_letter_code
_entity_poly.pdbx_strand_id
1 'polypeptide(L)'
;MLKCFYYCCCMFSCCRRIGQEIKALILLASYGFLYHFLDRSFWLSNLIFIGHLGKGTLAAAAVGLTTLQFYLYFLEGFLHSVDVLGTSKRDKTHNSPHKVFYTAILCNLVISAIFTILFLGICPYLYSAIGLKSSIYNRSLYFVYLLIPSVCIHGVFLILHKYMRMQQNSVPSLLAILLGILANIIGNLV
;
A
#
# COMPACT_ATOMS: atom_id res chain seq x y z
N MET A 1 -26.68 49.67 8.53
CA MET A 1 -25.49 49.18 9.27
C MET A 1 -25.52 47.68 9.61
N LEU A 2 -26.67 47.03 9.86
CA LEU A 2 -26.72 45.59 10.20
C LEU A 2 -26.21 44.61 9.12
N LYS A 3 -26.29 44.93 7.83
CA LYS A 3 -25.81 44.05 6.75
C LYS A 3 -24.28 43.87 6.76
N CYS A 4 -23.50 44.89 7.13
CA CYS A 4 -22.03 44.78 7.21
C CYS A 4 -21.55 43.83 8.32
N PHE A 5 -22.27 43.75 9.44
CA PHE A 5 -21.92 42.88 10.56
C PHE A 5 -22.08 41.39 10.19
N TYR A 6 -23.10 41.04 9.40
CA TYR A 6 -23.32 39.68 8.92
C TYR A 6 -22.21 39.20 7.96
N TYR A 7 -21.77 40.05 7.02
CA TYR A 7 -20.68 39.68 6.11
C TYR A 7 -19.34 39.49 6.86
N CYS A 8 -19.04 40.35 7.84
CA CYS A 8 -17.81 40.24 8.63
C CYS A 8 -17.81 39.00 9.53
N CYS A 9 -18.94 38.68 10.17
CA CYS A 9 -19.08 37.47 11.01
C CYS A 9 -19.03 36.18 10.16
N CYS A 10 -19.59 36.21 8.95
CA CYS A 10 -19.51 35.10 8.01
C CYS A 10 -18.07 34.91 7.49
N MET A 11 -17.34 36.00 7.24
CA MET A 11 -15.94 35.95 6.81
C MET A 11 -15.00 35.44 7.92
N PHE A 12 -15.17 35.88 9.17
CA PHE A 12 -14.39 35.38 10.31
C PHE A 12 -14.70 33.90 10.61
N SER A 13 -15.98 33.51 10.52
CA SER A 13 -16.40 32.11 10.66
C SER A 13 -15.87 31.24 9.50
N CYS A 14 -15.80 31.79 8.29
CA CYS A 14 -15.22 31.13 7.11
C CYS A 14 -13.72 30.94 7.26
N CYS A 15 -12.96 31.97 7.65
CA CYS A 15 -11.52 31.86 7.91
C CYS A 15 -11.21 30.85 9.02
N ARG A 16 -12.02 30.83 10.10
CA ARG A 16 -11.86 29.83 11.17
C ARG A 16 -12.14 28.41 10.68
N ARG A 17 -13.15 28.22 9.84
CA ARG A 17 -13.49 26.91 9.25
C ARG A 17 -12.42 26.46 8.26
N ILE A 18 -11.93 27.33 7.39
CA ILE A 18 -10.79 27.08 6.49
C ILE A 18 -9.55 26.69 7.30
N GLY A 19 -9.25 27.40 8.39
CA GLY A 19 -8.13 27.07 9.26
C GLY A 19 -8.24 25.69 9.92
N GLN A 20 -9.46 25.24 10.25
CA GLN A 20 -9.70 23.88 10.76
C GLN A 20 -9.53 22.82 9.68
N GLU A 21 -10.05 23.07 8.47
CA GLU A 21 -9.87 22.17 7.32
C GLU A 21 -8.38 22.01 6.94
N ILE A 22 -7.62 23.11 6.91
CA ILE A 22 -6.17 23.07 6.64
C ILE A 22 -5.44 22.24 7.70
N LYS A 23 -5.76 22.42 8.98
CA LYS A 23 -5.16 21.61 10.06
C LYS A 23 -5.48 20.12 9.90
N ALA A 24 -6.72 19.78 9.57
CA ALA A 24 -7.11 18.40 9.30
C ALA A 24 -6.38 17.83 8.08
N LEU A 25 -6.24 18.62 7.01
CA LEU A 25 -5.53 18.24 5.80
C LEU A 25 -4.04 17.97 6.06
N ILE A 26 -3.37 18.86 6.81
CA ILE A 26 -1.95 18.71 7.19
C ILE A 26 -1.77 17.44 8.01
N LEU A 27 -2.67 17.17 8.96
CA LEU A 27 -2.62 15.98 9.79
C LEU A 27 -2.81 14.69 8.95
N LEU A 28 -3.79 14.66 8.04
CA LEU A 28 -3.99 13.50 7.16
C LEU A 28 -2.84 13.31 6.15
N ALA A 29 -2.23 14.41 5.69
CA ALA A 29 -1.10 14.39 4.79
C ALA A 29 0.17 13.90 5.48
N SER A 30 0.44 14.34 6.72
CA SER A 30 1.61 13.91 7.48
C SER A 30 1.59 12.40 7.76
N TYR A 31 0.43 11.84 8.11
CA TYR A 31 0.29 10.39 8.27
C TYR A 31 0.53 9.62 6.97
N GLY A 32 0.02 10.12 5.85
CA GLY A 32 0.27 9.52 4.53
C GLY A 32 1.74 9.54 4.16
N PHE A 33 2.41 10.69 4.38
CA PHE A 33 3.84 10.83 4.16
C PHE A 33 4.65 9.84 5.02
N LEU A 34 4.35 9.78 6.32
CA LEU A 34 5.06 8.93 7.26
C LEU A 34 4.89 7.44 6.93
N TYR A 35 3.68 7.04 6.53
CA TYR A 35 3.42 5.70 6.02
C TYR A 35 4.31 5.35 4.81
N HIS A 36 4.31 6.19 3.77
CA HIS A 36 5.10 5.95 2.57
C HIS A 36 6.60 6.00 2.84
N PHE A 37 7.05 6.89 3.73
CA PHE A 37 8.45 6.96 4.13
C PHE A 37 8.91 5.67 4.82
N LEU A 38 8.11 5.14 5.76
CA LEU A 38 8.40 3.87 6.44
C LEU A 38 8.39 2.68 5.47
N ASP A 39 7.39 2.59 4.61
CA ASP A 39 7.29 1.52 3.61
C ASP A 39 8.49 1.54 2.64
N ARG A 40 8.87 2.71 2.11
CA ARG A 40 10.05 2.82 1.23
C ARG A 40 11.36 2.53 1.97
N SER A 41 11.48 2.94 3.23
CA SER A 41 12.66 2.63 4.04
C SER A 41 12.80 1.12 4.27
N PHE A 42 11.70 0.42 4.48
CA PHE A 42 11.67 -1.04 4.60
C PHE A 42 12.19 -1.73 3.33
N TRP A 43 11.66 -1.35 2.16
CA TRP A 43 12.11 -1.90 0.88
C TRP A 43 13.60 -1.64 0.64
N LEU A 44 14.08 -0.45 0.96
CA LEU A 44 15.49 -0.09 0.82
C LEU A 44 16.37 -0.93 1.75
N SER A 45 15.98 -1.11 3.02
CA SER A 45 16.74 -1.95 3.95
C SER A 45 16.86 -3.39 3.47
N ASN A 46 15.78 -3.96 2.90
CA ASN A 46 15.81 -5.32 2.36
C ASN A 46 16.76 -5.46 1.18
N LEU A 47 16.78 -4.47 0.29
CA LEU A 47 17.72 -4.46 -0.83
C LEU A 47 19.18 -4.37 -0.36
N ILE A 48 19.46 -3.61 0.70
CA ILE A 48 20.81 -3.53 1.28
C ILE A 48 21.22 -4.88 1.87
N PHE A 49 20.36 -5.53 2.66
CA PHE A 49 20.64 -6.86 3.22
C PHE A 49 20.86 -7.90 2.13
N ILE A 50 20.00 -7.96 1.11
CA ILE A 50 20.17 -8.86 -0.04
C ILE A 50 21.46 -8.54 -0.81
N GLY A 51 21.86 -7.27 -0.86
CA GLY A 51 23.11 -6.82 -1.46
C GLY A 51 24.34 -7.41 -0.80
N HIS A 52 24.32 -7.61 0.53
CA HIS A 52 25.41 -8.25 1.26
C HIS A 52 25.59 -9.74 0.93
N LEU A 53 24.53 -10.44 0.48
CA LEU A 53 24.63 -11.84 0.01
C LEU A 53 25.32 -11.99 -1.36
N GLY A 54 25.52 -10.88 -2.08
CA GLY A 54 26.30 -10.83 -3.32
C GLY A 54 25.55 -10.28 -4.53
N LYS A 55 26.30 -9.96 -5.58
CA LYS A 55 25.75 -9.32 -6.80
C LYS A 55 24.72 -10.19 -7.53
N GLY A 56 24.89 -11.52 -7.50
CA GLY A 56 23.98 -12.46 -8.17
C GLY A 56 22.62 -12.62 -7.48
N THR A 57 22.59 -12.59 -6.14
CA THR A 57 21.33 -12.60 -5.36
C THR A 57 20.61 -11.27 -5.47
N LEU A 58 21.35 -10.16 -5.46
CA LEU A 58 20.79 -8.83 -5.67
C LEU A 58 20.14 -8.69 -7.05
N ALA A 59 20.80 -9.15 -8.11
CA ALA A 59 20.22 -9.17 -9.46
C ALA A 59 18.96 -10.04 -9.53
N ALA A 60 18.97 -11.21 -8.89
CA ALA A 60 17.81 -12.10 -8.86
C ALA A 60 16.62 -11.48 -8.10
N ALA A 61 16.88 -10.86 -6.95
CA ALA A 61 15.86 -10.16 -6.17
C ALA A 61 15.29 -8.96 -6.95
N ALA A 62 16.13 -8.19 -7.66
CA ALA A 62 15.66 -7.09 -8.50
C ALA A 62 14.69 -7.57 -9.59
N VAL A 63 15.01 -8.67 -10.29
CA VAL A 63 14.13 -9.28 -11.30
C VAL A 63 12.82 -9.81 -10.67
N GLY A 64 12.91 -10.42 -9.49
CA GLY A 64 11.72 -10.88 -8.77
C GLY A 64 10.81 -9.73 -8.34
N LEU A 65 11.39 -8.64 -7.82
CA LEU A 65 10.66 -7.44 -7.42
C LEU A 65 9.98 -6.74 -8.59
N THR A 66 10.66 -6.61 -9.74
CA THR A 66 10.03 -6.04 -10.94
C THR A 66 8.86 -6.88 -11.43
N THR A 67 8.94 -8.20 -11.28
CA THR A 67 7.85 -9.11 -11.62
C THR A 67 6.63 -8.88 -10.72
N LEU A 68 6.85 -8.68 -9.42
CA LEU A 68 5.79 -8.35 -8.46
C LEU A 68 5.21 -6.95 -8.66
N GLN A 69 5.98 -6.02 -9.20
CA GLN A 69 5.54 -4.65 -9.46
C GLN A 69 4.31 -4.62 -10.39
N PHE A 70 4.17 -5.57 -11.32
CA PHE A 70 2.97 -5.69 -12.16
C PHE A 70 1.70 -5.88 -11.34
N TYR A 71 1.75 -6.70 -10.29
CA TYR A 71 0.63 -6.87 -9.38
C TYR A 71 0.40 -5.60 -8.54
N LEU A 72 1.48 -5.00 -8.02
CA LEU A 72 1.37 -3.80 -7.17
C LEU A 72 0.69 -2.64 -7.91
N TYR A 73 1.00 -2.42 -9.19
CA TYR A 73 0.32 -1.39 -9.99
C TYR A 73 -1.18 -1.67 -10.15
N PHE A 74 -1.56 -2.93 -10.37
CA PHE A 74 -2.97 -3.31 -10.42
C PHE A 74 -3.65 -3.03 -9.08
N LEU A 75 -3.01 -3.42 -7.98
CA LEU A 75 -3.51 -3.22 -6.63
C LEU A 75 -3.66 -1.73 -6.29
N GLU A 76 -2.71 -0.87 -6.69
CA GLU A 76 -2.82 0.58 -6.51
C GLU A 76 -4.06 1.17 -7.21
N GLY A 77 -4.34 0.75 -8.45
CA GLY A 77 -5.54 1.17 -9.18
C GLY A 77 -6.83 0.69 -8.52
N PHE A 78 -6.85 -0.56 -8.04
CA PHE A 78 -7.97 -1.11 -7.27
C PHE A 78 -8.20 -0.32 -5.98
N LEU A 79 -7.15 -0.05 -5.22
CA LEU A 79 -7.19 0.72 -3.98
C LEU A 79 -7.65 2.16 -4.18
N HIS A 80 -7.29 2.80 -5.30
CA HIS A 80 -7.80 4.14 -5.64
C HIS A 80 -9.31 4.10 -5.92
N SER A 81 -9.78 3.07 -6.62
CA SER A 81 -11.21 2.88 -6.91
C SER A 81 -12.02 2.66 -5.63
N VAL A 82 -11.49 1.86 -4.70
CA VAL A 82 -12.10 1.63 -3.38
C VAL A 82 -12.23 2.92 -2.57
N ASP A 83 -11.20 3.79 -2.59
CA ASP A 83 -11.26 5.08 -1.91
C ASP A 83 -12.37 5.97 -2.47
N VAL A 84 -12.46 6.12 -3.80
CA VAL A 84 -13.48 6.94 -4.45
C VAL A 84 -14.89 6.43 -4.15
N LEU A 85 -15.11 5.12 -4.20
CA LEU A 85 -16.39 4.50 -3.85
C LEU A 85 -16.72 4.68 -2.36
N GLY A 86 -15.70 4.56 -1.50
CA GLY A 86 -15.81 4.70 -0.06
C GLY A 86 -16.21 6.12 0.36
N THR A 87 -15.56 7.14 -0.20
CA THR A 87 -15.88 8.56 0.08
C THR A 87 -17.25 8.93 -0.49
N SER A 88 -17.54 8.57 -1.73
CA SER A 88 -18.84 8.83 -2.37
C SER A 88 -20.02 8.28 -1.57
N LYS A 89 -19.87 7.08 -0.97
CA LYS A 89 -20.91 6.46 -0.16
C LYS A 89 -21.08 7.13 1.21
N ARG A 90 -19.97 7.55 1.82
CA ARG A 90 -19.99 8.30 3.09
C ARG A 90 -20.76 9.61 2.94
N ASP A 91 -20.51 10.35 1.86
CA ASP A 91 -21.14 11.65 1.61
C ASP A 91 -22.64 11.52 1.33
N LYS A 92 -23.08 10.46 0.63
CA LYS A 92 -24.49 10.27 0.25
C LYS A 92 -25.38 9.71 1.34
N THR A 93 -24.86 8.81 2.19
CA THR A 93 -25.71 8.04 3.10
C THR A 93 -25.50 8.33 4.57
N HIS A 94 -24.50 9.14 4.95
CA HIS A 94 -24.01 9.31 6.33
C HIS A 94 -23.70 8.00 7.10
N ASN A 95 -23.88 6.85 6.46
CA ASN A 95 -23.61 5.54 6.99
C ASN A 95 -22.14 5.19 6.78
N SER A 96 -21.65 4.34 7.66
CA SER A 96 -20.27 3.92 7.65
C SER A 96 -19.95 3.05 6.40
N PRO A 97 -18.81 3.29 5.73
CA PRO A 97 -18.49 2.67 4.45
C PRO A 97 -18.11 1.18 4.53
N HIS A 98 -18.32 0.52 5.67
CA HIS A 98 -17.83 -0.83 5.98
C HIS A 98 -18.13 -1.87 4.89
N LYS A 99 -19.35 -1.85 4.34
CA LYS A 99 -19.77 -2.80 3.30
C LYS A 99 -18.89 -2.74 2.06
N VAL A 100 -18.45 -1.53 1.65
CA VAL A 100 -17.57 -1.37 0.48
C VAL A 100 -16.21 -2.01 0.74
N PHE A 101 -15.66 -1.84 1.94
CA PHE A 101 -14.36 -2.39 2.31
C PHE A 101 -14.39 -3.91 2.48
N TYR A 102 -15.46 -4.47 3.07
CA TYR A 102 -15.61 -5.92 3.15
C TYR A 102 -15.72 -6.56 1.77
N THR A 103 -16.51 -5.97 0.86
CA THR A 103 -16.56 -6.43 -0.53
C THR A 103 -15.20 -6.29 -1.21
N ALA A 104 -14.49 -5.18 -0.99
CA ALA A 104 -13.16 -4.98 -1.56
C ALA A 104 -12.13 -6.01 -1.08
N ILE A 105 -12.16 -6.39 0.22
CA ILE A 105 -11.31 -7.44 0.78
C ILE A 105 -11.59 -8.78 0.10
N LEU A 106 -12.86 -9.17 -0.04
CA LEU A 106 -13.23 -10.41 -0.73
C LEU A 106 -12.79 -10.41 -2.20
N CYS A 107 -13.03 -9.32 -2.92
CA CYS A 107 -12.58 -9.16 -4.29
C CYS A 107 -11.06 -9.27 -4.39
N ASN A 108 -10.32 -8.62 -3.48
CA ASN A 108 -8.86 -8.69 -3.46
C ASN A 108 -8.34 -10.11 -3.22
N LEU A 109 -8.96 -10.88 -2.31
CA LEU A 109 -8.58 -12.27 -2.06
C LEU A 109 -8.75 -13.13 -3.32
N VAL A 110 -9.88 -12.99 -4.02
CA VAL A 110 -10.15 -13.72 -5.27
C VAL A 110 -9.16 -13.33 -6.37
N ILE A 111 -8.98 -12.02 -6.59
CA ILE A 111 -8.06 -11.53 -7.62
C ILE A 111 -6.62 -11.95 -7.32
N SER A 112 -6.18 -11.83 -6.06
CA SER A 112 -4.81 -12.21 -5.66
C SER A 112 -4.57 -13.72 -5.80
N ALA A 113 -5.59 -14.56 -5.55
CA ALA A 113 -5.50 -15.99 -5.80
C ALA A 113 -5.35 -16.31 -7.31
N ILE A 114 -6.12 -15.63 -8.17
CA ILE A 114 -5.99 -15.75 -9.63
C ILE A 114 -4.61 -15.31 -10.09
N PHE A 115 -4.12 -14.16 -9.60
CA PHE A 115 -2.78 -13.67 -9.88
C PHE A 115 -1.69 -14.64 -9.43
N THR A 116 -1.84 -15.24 -8.25
CA THR A 116 -0.90 -16.25 -7.72
C THR A 116 -0.77 -17.43 -8.68
N ILE A 117 -1.90 -17.98 -9.15
CA ILE A 117 -1.92 -19.12 -10.09
C ILE A 117 -1.30 -18.72 -11.44
N LEU A 118 -1.66 -17.55 -11.98
CA LEU A 118 -1.13 -17.07 -13.25
C LEU A 118 0.37 -16.84 -13.19
N PHE A 119 0.88 -16.20 -12.13
CA PHE A 119 2.31 -15.92 -11.99
C PHE A 119 3.13 -17.18 -11.75
N LEU A 120 2.62 -18.16 -11.00
CA LEU A 120 3.27 -19.47 -10.87
C LEU A 120 3.47 -20.16 -12.23
N GLY A 121 2.50 -20.04 -13.14
CA GLY A 121 2.60 -20.60 -14.49
C GLY A 121 3.46 -19.79 -15.44
N ILE A 122 3.33 -18.46 -15.46
CA ILE A 122 3.92 -17.59 -16.49
C ILE A 122 5.39 -17.24 -16.20
N CYS A 123 5.79 -17.13 -14.92
CA CYS A 123 7.14 -16.66 -14.55
C CYS A 123 8.29 -17.48 -15.19
N PRO A 124 8.26 -18.83 -15.23
CA PRO A 124 9.31 -19.61 -15.90
C PRO A 124 9.46 -19.27 -17.38
N TYR A 125 8.34 -19.10 -18.09
CA TYR A 125 8.35 -18.75 -19.51
C TYR A 125 8.86 -17.33 -19.75
N LEU A 126 8.43 -16.38 -18.90
CA LEU A 126 8.87 -14.99 -18.98
C LEU A 126 10.39 -14.88 -18.79
N TYR A 127 10.93 -15.58 -17.79
CA TYR A 127 12.36 -15.52 -17.48
C TYR A 127 13.22 -16.26 -18.52
N SER A 128 12.69 -17.32 -19.13
CA SER A 128 13.30 -17.96 -20.28
C SER A 128 13.36 -17.02 -21.48
N ALA A 129 12.26 -16.30 -21.77
CA ALA A 129 12.19 -15.34 -22.88
C ALA A 129 13.15 -14.15 -22.72
N ILE A 130 13.42 -13.71 -21.48
CA ILE A 130 14.38 -12.65 -21.19
C ILE A 130 15.84 -13.11 -21.37
N GLY A 131 16.10 -14.42 -21.43
CA GLY A 131 17.46 -14.96 -21.64
C GLY A 131 18.36 -14.82 -20.41
N LEU A 132 17.82 -14.99 -19.21
CA LEU A 132 18.60 -14.88 -17.96
C LEU A 132 19.63 -16.02 -17.82
N LYS A 133 20.80 -15.70 -17.24
CA LYS A 133 21.80 -16.71 -16.86
C LYS A 133 21.18 -17.71 -15.88
N SER A 134 21.50 -19.00 -16.04
CA SER A 134 20.92 -20.11 -15.25
C SER A 134 21.01 -19.92 -13.72
N SER A 135 22.10 -19.33 -13.23
CA SER A 135 22.29 -19.05 -11.80
C SER A 135 21.35 -17.96 -11.26
N ILE A 136 21.03 -16.94 -12.08
CA ILE A 136 20.11 -15.85 -11.72
C ILE A 136 18.67 -16.32 -11.89
N TYR A 137 18.39 -17.08 -12.96
CA TYR A 137 17.09 -17.64 -13.27
C TYR A 137 16.51 -18.46 -12.09
N ASN A 138 17.25 -19.46 -11.60
CA ASN A 138 16.78 -20.32 -10.51
C ASN A 138 16.55 -19.55 -9.21
N ARG A 139 17.44 -18.61 -8.88
CA ARG A 139 17.32 -17.77 -7.69
C ARG A 139 16.14 -16.82 -7.77
N SER A 140 15.87 -16.25 -8.95
CA SER A 140 14.74 -15.33 -9.17
C SER A 140 13.41 -16.05 -9.06
N LEU A 141 13.30 -17.25 -9.63
CA LEU A 141 12.08 -18.08 -9.50
C LEU A 141 11.79 -18.43 -8.04
N TYR A 142 12.81 -18.88 -7.30
CA TYR A 142 12.65 -19.20 -5.89
C TYR A 142 12.20 -17.97 -5.09
N PHE A 143 12.79 -16.82 -5.36
CA PHE A 143 12.41 -15.56 -4.72
C PHE A 143 10.95 -15.18 -4.99
N VAL A 144 10.50 -15.29 -6.25
CA VAL A 144 9.12 -14.99 -6.63
C VAL A 144 8.13 -15.97 -6.00
N TYR A 145 8.41 -17.27 -6.01
CA TYR A 145 7.53 -18.27 -5.41
C TYR A 145 7.36 -18.08 -3.90
N LEU A 146 8.40 -17.59 -3.22
CA LEU A 146 8.33 -17.28 -1.80
C LEU A 146 7.55 -15.99 -1.53
N LEU A 147 7.66 -14.98 -2.41
CA LEU A 147 6.93 -13.71 -2.23
C LEU A 147 5.47 -13.76 -2.67
N ILE A 148 5.10 -14.52 -3.70
CA ILE A 148 3.73 -14.51 -4.27
C ILE A 148 2.63 -14.73 -3.20
N PRO A 149 2.74 -15.69 -2.26
CA PRO A 149 1.70 -15.88 -1.24
C PRO A 149 1.50 -14.66 -0.32
N SER A 150 2.59 -13.92 -0.06
CA SER A 150 2.55 -12.73 0.80
C SER A 150 1.74 -11.58 0.20
N VAL A 151 1.60 -11.58 -1.14
CA VAL A 151 0.88 -10.56 -1.90
C VAL A 151 -0.59 -10.47 -1.50
N CYS A 152 -1.24 -11.61 -1.26
CA CYS A 152 -2.62 -11.66 -0.80
C CYS A 152 -2.81 -10.93 0.53
N ILE A 153 -1.92 -11.19 1.49
CA ILE A 153 -1.95 -10.60 2.83
C ILE A 153 -1.65 -9.10 2.75
N HIS A 154 -0.67 -8.72 1.93
CA HIS A 154 -0.33 -7.32 1.71
C HIS A 154 -1.50 -6.52 1.14
N GLY A 155 -2.24 -7.06 0.16
CA GLY A 155 -3.42 -6.39 -0.38
C GLY A 155 -4.53 -6.17 0.65
N VAL A 156 -4.81 -7.16 1.50
CA VAL A 156 -5.77 -7.00 2.60
C VAL A 156 -5.32 -5.91 3.58
N PHE A 157 -4.04 -5.89 3.91
CA PHE A 157 -3.46 -4.86 4.77
C PHE A 157 -3.63 -3.44 4.20
N LEU A 158 -3.37 -3.24 2.90
CA LEU A 158 -3.54 -1.93 2.25
C LEU A 158 -5.00 -1.45 2.24
N ILE A 159 -5.95 -2.36 2.00
CA ILE A 159 -7.38 -2.05 2.05
C ILE A 159 -7.80 -1.63 3.46
N LEU A 160 -7.34 -2.37 4.48
CA LEU A 160 -7.62 -2.05 5.88
C LEU A 160 -6.97 -0.72 6.29
N HIS A 161 -5.76 -0.43 5.81
CA HIS A 161 -5.12 0.86 6.04
C HIS A 161 -5.96 2.03 5.50
N LYS A 162 -6.46 1.92 4.28
CA LYS A 162 -7.33 2.94 3.67
C LYS A 162 -8.65 3.11 4.43
N TYR A 163 -9.25 2.00 4.84
CA TYR A 163 -10.43 2.02 5.69
C TYR A 163 -10.20 2.80 7.00
N MET A 164 -9.11 2.51 7.71
CA MET A 164 -8.74 3.18 8.95
C MET A 164 -8.44 4.66 8.75
N ARG A 165 -7.78 5.01 7.63
CA ARG A 165 -7.52 6.40 7.23
C ARG A 165 -8.83 7.18 7.01
N MET A 166 -9.83 6.56 6.40
CA MET A 166 -11.13 7.21 6.23
C MET A 166 -11.87 7.44 7.55
N GLN A 167 -11.65 6.62 8.57
CA GLN A 167 -12.16 6.85 9.92
C GLN A 167 -11.37 7.91 10.69
N GLN A 168 -10.38 8.55 10.06
CA GLN A 168 -9.44 9.49 10.70
C GLN A 168 -8.60 8.86 11.82
N ASN A 169 -8.50 7.53 11.86
CA ASN A 169 -7.68 6.81 12.84
C ASN A 169 -6.58 6.02 12.12
N SER A 170 -5.47 6.67 11.79
CA SER A 170 -4.33 6.08 11.06
C SER A 170 -3.31 5.38 11.98
N VAL A 171 -3.39 5.56 13.30
CA VAL A 171 -2.41 5.05 14.28
C VAL A 171 -2.26 3.52 14.22
N PRO A 172 -3.34 2.70 14.12
CA PRO A 172 -3.21 1.25 14.10
C PRO A 172 -2.42 0.75 12.89
N SER A 173 -2.57 1.39 11.73
CA SER A 173 -1.83 1.01 10.52
C SER A 173 -0.35 1.34 10.60
N LEU A 174 0.00 2.46 11.23
CA LEU A 174 1.40 2.85 11.45
C LEU A 174 2.09 1.88 12.41
N LEU A 175 1.42 1.51 13.49
CA LEU A 175 1.91 0.50 14.42
C LEU A 175 2.13 -0.85 13.73
N ALA A 176 1.19 -1.29 12.90
CA ALA A 176 1.32 -2.54 12.16
C ALA A 176 2.55 -2.54 11.23
N ILE A 177 2.84 -1.43 10.54
CA ILE A 177 4.06 -1.32 9.73
C ILE A 177 5.31 -1.33 10.59
N LEU A 178 5.35 -0.56 11.68
CA LEU A 178 6.50 -0.54 12.56
C LEU A 178 6.82 -1.93 13.11
N LEU A 179 5.79 -2.69 13.52
CA LEU A 179 5.93 -4.08 13.94
C LEU A 179 6.43 -4.97 12.80
N GLY A 180 5.93 -4.80 11.57
CA GLY A 180 6.41 -5.52 10.40
C GLY A 180 7.88 -5.23 10.07
N ILE A 181 8.30 -3.97 10.16
CA ILE A 181 9.69 -3.55 9.97
C ILE A 181 10.58 -4.18 11.04
N LEU A 182 10.18 -4.09 12.31
CA LEU A 182 10.93 -4.69 13.43
C LEU A 182 11.05 -6.21 13.28
N ALA A 183 9.96 -6.90 12.96
CA ALA A 183 9.95 -8.34 12.75
C ALA A 183 10.91 -8.75 11.62
N ASN A 184 10.96 -7.98 10.54
CA ASN A 184 11.86 -8.23 9.42
C ASN A 184 13.33 -7.94 9.75
N ILE A 185 13.62 -6.86 10.48
CA ILE A 185 14.99 -6.56 10.93
C ILE A 185 15.48 -7.69 11.85
N ILE A 186 14.66 -8.09 12.82
CA ILE A 186 14.99 -9.20 13.73
C ILE A 186 15.18 -10.50 12.94
N GLY A 187 14.28 -10.79 12.00
CA GLY A 187 14.35 -12.00 11.17
C GLY A 187 15.57 -12.06 10.24
N ASN A 188 16.16 -10.92 9.86
CA ASN A 188 17.39 -10.88 9.06
C ASN A 188 18.67 -10.87 9.92
N LEU A 189 18.55 -10.62 11.24
CA LEU A 189 19.67 -10.63 12.19
C LEU A 189 19.94 -12.02 12.78
N VAL A 190 18.93 -12.89 12.81
CA VAL A 190 19.00 -14.30 13.25
C VAL A 190 19.42 -15.18 12.08
#